data_AF-A0A8E3B2A6-F1
#
_entry.id   AF-A0A8E3B2A6-F1
#
_cell.length_a   1.000
_cell.length_b   1.000
_cell.length_c   1.000
_cell.angle_alpha   90.00
_cell.angle_beta   90.00
_cell.angle_gamma   90.00
#
_symmetry.space_group_name_H-M   'P 1'
#
loop_
_entity.id
_entity.type
_entity.pdbx_description
1 polymer ?
#
loop_
_entity_poly.entity_id
_entity_poly.type
_entity_poly.pdbx_seq_one_letter_code
_entity_poly.pdbx_strand_id
1 'polypeptide(L)'
;MQQAAVSQYGTSVEDRSHSTVASDYQRVRSTSLVPSMHFPKEVFAAEFGRFLDQTDGAAQSEQLFELLSAFAQNFDCPWVAYRSRSSVPNIMLNYPDEWQQRYFEMGYDRIDPIIKTSRKRASAFRWSEVYNDAHTTKDERRVFDEAATFGLRSGISVPLHGSDASFAIMSFARPGGSEFQNKAITYLQLAALHFHWKVAKFGTPIGFEEALELSSREKECILWTARGKSSWEIGLILGITVNTVNFHIKNILKKLDTSSRTVAAIKAVKSGTVEL
;
A
#
# COMPACT_ATOMS: atom_id res chain seq x y z
N MET A 1 -57.27 68.81 22.45
CA MET A 1 -56.98 69.96 21.57
C MET A 1 -56.06 70.89 22.36
N GLN A 2 -54.73 70.71 22.30
CA GLN A 2 -53.80 71.12 21.24
C GLN A 2 -53.27 72.53 21.50
N GLN A 3 -52.03 72.63 21.97
CA GLN A 3 -51.02 73.67 21.63
C GLN A 3 -49.75 73.52 22.47
N ALA A 4 -48.62 73.87 21.83
CA ALA A 4 -47.38 74.51 22.32
C ALA A 4 -46.13 73.73 21.85
N ALA A 5 -45.41 74.11 20.78
CA ALA A 5 -44.70 75.35 20.45
C ALA A 5 -43.27 75.42 21.05
N VAL A 6 -42.27 75.54 20.15
CA VAL A 6 -41.14 76.51 20.17
C VAL A 6 -40.06 76.23 21.24
N SER A 7 -38.73 76.37 21.07
CA SER A 7 -37.79 76.83 20.03
C SER A 7 -36.38 76.71 20.67
N GLN A 8 -35.30 76.66 19.87
CA GLN A 8 -34.25 77.71 19.84
C GLN A 8 -32.92 77.19 19.26
N TYR A 9 -32.48 77.91 18.21
CA TYR A 9 -31.14 78.47 17.92
C TYR A 9 -29.89 77.68 18.38
N GLY A 10 -28.82 77.50 17.61
CA GLY A 10 -28.31 78.24 16.46
C GLY A 10 -26.82 78.61 16.70
N THR A 11 -25.99 78.41 15.66
CA THR A 11 -24.65 79.01 15.37
C THR A 11 -23.46 78.62 16.27
N SER A 12 -22.50 77.84 15.75
CA SER A 12 -21.28 78.18 14.96
C SER A 12 -20.05 78.46 15.84
N VAL A 13 -18.91 77.83 15.51
CA VAL A 13 -17.56 78.41 15.36
C VAL A 13 -16.50 77.28 15.24
N GLU A 14 -15.77 77.32 14.10
CA GLU A 14 -14.34 77.05 13.82
C GLU A 14 -13.66 75.78 14.39
N ASP A 15 -13.14 74.88 13.55
CA ASP A 15 -11.92 74.91 12.70
C ASP A 15 -10.70 74.28 13.40
N ARG A 16 -9.97 73.50 12.61
CA ARG A 16 -8.64 72.88 12.83
C ARG A 16 -8.59 71.64 13.72
N SER A 17 -8.42 70.48 13.09
CA SER A 17 -7.07 69.96 12.85
C SER A 17 -7.11 68.60 12.14
N HIS A 18 -6.36 68.52 11.04
CA HIS A 18 -5.87 67.29 10.43
C HIS A 18 -5.47 66.22 11.46
N SER A 19 -5.90 64.97 11.24
CA SER A 19 -5.02 63.79 11.33
C SER A 19 -5.84 62.49 11.26
N THR A 20 -5.69 61.80 10.12
CA THR A 20 -5.48 60.34 10.07
C THR A 20 -6.60 59.43 10.60
N VAL A 21 -7.57 59.10 9.74
CA VAL A 21 -8.31 57.82 9.83
C VAL A 21 -7.89 56.97 8.65
N ALA A 22 -6.78 56.25 8.82
CA ALA A 22 -6.38 55.14 7.96
C ALA A 22 -5.34 54.26 8.68
N SER A 23 -5.73 53.58 9.76
CA SER A 23 -5.00 52.40 10.24
C SER A 23 -5.89 51.61 11.19
N ASP A 24 -6.42 50.48 10.72
CA ASP A 24 -6.63 49.27 11.55
C ASP A 24 -7.08 48.09 10.68
N TYR A 25 -6.33 47.83 9.61
CA TYR A 25 -6.45 46.60 8.83
C TYR A 25 -5.11 45.89 8.65
N GLN A 26 -4.22 45.94 9.64
CA GLN A 26 -3.07 45.04 9.71
C GLN A 26 -2.61 44.82 11.15
N ARG A 27 -3.12 43.78 11.81
CA ARG A 27 -2.36 42.87 12.71
C ARG A 27 -3.28 41.90 13.42
N VAL A 28 -3.54 40.76 12.79
CA VAL A 28 -3.44 39.45 13.47
C VAL A 28 -3.01 38.42 12.41
N ARG A 29 -1.75 38.49 11.96
CA ARG A 29 -1.06 37.28 11.52
C ARG A 29 -0.33 36.75 12.74
N SER A 30 -1.05 36.03 13.59
CA SER A 30 -0.44 35.10 14.55
C SER A 30 0.27 34.04 13.72
N THR A 31 1.55 34.29 13.47
CA THR A 31 2.49 33.28 13.00
C THR A 31 2.60 32.26 14.13
N SER A 32 1.89 31.14 14.03
CA SER A 32 2.22 29.99 14.84
C SER A 32 3.59 29.51 14.35
N LEU A 33 4.61 29.79 15.14
CA LEU A 33 5.92 29.16 15.02
C LEU A 33 5.77 27.70 15.46
N VAL A 34 5.18 26.88 14.60
CA VAL A 34 5.45 25.45 14.64
C VAL A 34 6.88 25.31 14.13
N PRO A 35 7.82 24.74 14.90
CA PRO A 35 9.13 24.43 14.37
C PRO A 35 8.91 23.53 13.16
N SER A 36 9.24 24.00 11.96
CA SER A 36 9.40 23.11 10.83
C SER A 36 10.53 22.18 11.23
N MET A 37 10.21 20.94 11.60
CA MET A 37 11.20 19.89 11.77
C MET A 37 11.88 19.71 10.42
N HIS A 38 12.95 20.47 10.20
CA HIS A 38 13.84 20.34 9.07
C HIS A 38 14.68 19.09 9.36
N PHE A 39 14.07 17.91 9.19
CA PHE A 39 14.80 16.64 9.24
C PHE A 39 15.87 16.69 8.14
N PRO A 40 17.17 16.69 8.50
CA PRO A 40 18.21 16.90 7.50
C PRO A 40 18.14 15.78 6.46
N LYS A 41 18.02 16.15 5.18
CA LYS A 41 17.82 15.23 4.05
C LYS A 41 18.88 14.11 4.00
N GLU A 42 20.04 14.35 4.59
CA GLU A 42 21.21 13.48 4.68
C GLU A 42 21.01 12.31 5.66
N VAL A 43 20.21 12.51 6.72
CA VAL A 43 20.02 11.50 7.78
C VAL A 43 19.29 10.27 7.24
N PHE A 44 18.19 10.44 6.49
CA PHE A 44 17.43 9.30 5.98
C PHE A 44 18.20 8.45 4.95
N ALA A 45 19.05 9.06 4.13
CA ALA A 45 19.87 8.31 3.17
C ALA A 45 20.91 7.46 3.90
N ALA A 46 21.55 8.02 4.94
CA ALA A 46 22.51 7.30 5.76
C ALA A 46 21.84 6.19 6.59
N GLU A 47 20.67 6.44 7.19
CA GLU A 47 19.90 5.42 7.90
C GLU A 47 19.44 4.30 6.98
N PHE A 48 19.02 4.64 5.76
CA PHE A 48 18.63 3.62 4.78
C PHE A 48 19.82 2.77 4.34
N GLY A 49 20.98 3.38 4.11
CA GLY A 49 22.22 2.65 3.84
C GLY A 49 22.58 1.68 4.98
N ARG A 50 22.55 2.16 6.22
CA ARG A 50 22.77 1.31 7.41
C ARG A 50 21.80 0.14 7.49
N PHE A 51 20.51 0.40 7.24
CA PHE A 51 19.49 -0.65 7.20
C PHE A 51 19.84 -1.72 6.14
N LEU A 52 20.20 -1.31 4.92
CA LEU A 52 20.61 -2.25 3.87
C LEU A 52 21.81 -3.10 4.31
N ASP A 53 22.87 -2.47 4.81
CA ASP A 53 24.09 -3.16 5.26
C ASP A 53 23.80 -4.18 6.38
N GLN A 54 22.97 -3.81 7.37
CA GLN A 54 22.61 -4.68 8.49
C GLN A 54 21.79 -5.89 8.05
N THR A 55 20.92 -5.73 7.05
CA THR A 55 20.08 -6.82 6.52
C THR A 55 20.85 -7.81 5.63
N ASP A 56 22.08 -7.52 5.23
CA ASP A 56 22.92 -8.48 4.50
C ASP A 56 23.45 -9.60 5.40
N GLY A 57 23.64 -9.32 6.69
CA GLY A 57 24.06 -10.31 7.68
C GLY A 57 22.92 -11.07 8.37
N ALA A 58 21.66 -10.78 8.03
CA ALA A 58 20.52 -11.40 8.71
C ALA A 58 20.33 -12.86 8.27
N ALA A 59 20.17 -13.76 9.24
CA ALA A 59 20.04 -15.21 8.99
C ALA A 59 18.60 -15.73 9.09
N GLN A 60 17.67 -14.91 9.59
CA GLN A 60 16.28 -15.30 9.86
C GLN A 60 15.31 -14.14 9.55
N SER A 61 14.06 -14.47 9.23
CA SER A 61 13.01 -13.49 8.93
C SER A 61 12.73 -12.55 10.09
N GLU A 62 12.77 -13.06 11.33
CA GLU A 62 12.47 -12.32 12.56
C GLU A 62 13.49 -11.19 12.75
N GLN A 63 14.78 -11.49 12.55
CA GLN A 63 15.84 -10.48 12.61
C GLN A 63 15.65 -9.38 11.56
N LEU A 64 15.24 -9.74 10.34
CA LEU A 64 14.93 -8.74 9.31
C LEU A 64 13.74 -7.87 9.70
N PHE A 65 12.74 -8.44 10.37
CA PHE A 65 11.55 -7.70 10.78
C PHE A 65 11.86 -6.72 11.91
N GLU A 66 12.73 -7.12 12.84
CA GLU A 66 13.27 -6.23 13.87
C GLU A 66 14.07 -5.05 13.25
N LEU A 67 14.96 -5.34 12.30
CA LEU A 67 15.73 -4.29 11.61
C LEU A 67 14.82 -3.32 10.83
N LEU A 68 13.80 -3.84 10.14
CA LEU A 68 12.82 -3.01 9.44
C LEU A 68 12.01 -2.16 10.42
N SER A 69 11.63 -2.74 11.56
CA SER A 69 10.87 -2.04 12.60
C SER A 69 11.70 -0.92 13.23
N ALA A 70 12.98 -1.17 13.51
CA ALA A 70 13.92 -0.14 13.96
C ALA A 70 14.10 0.98 12.91
N PHE A 71 14.22 0.63 11.62
CA PHE A 71 14.27 1.62 10.56
C PHE A 71 12.99 2.48 10.49
N ALA A 72 11.82 1.86 10.66
CA ALA A 72 10.52 2.54 10.65
C ALA A 72 10.35 3.53 11.82
N GLN A 73 10.99 3.30 12.96
CA GLN A 73 10.98 4.23 14.10
C GLN A 73 11.57 5.60 13.74
N ASN A 74 12.52 5.68 12.79
CA ASN A 74 13.06 6.96 12.30
C ASN A 74 12.00 7.84 11.60
N PHE A 75 10.83 7.28 11.30
CA PHE A 75 9.68 7.95 10.67
C PHE A 75 8.47 8.03 11.61
N ASP A 76 8.70 7.89 12.91
CA ASP A 76 7.67 7.83 13.97
C ASP A 76 6.69 6.67 13.78
N CYS A 77 7.10 5.57 13.11
CA CYS A 77 6.27 4.38 12.92
C CYS A 77 6.69 3.25 13.87
N PRO A 78 6.21 3.23 15.13
CA PRO A 78 6.53 2.15 16.07
C PRO A 78 5.85 0.83 15.71
N TRP A 79 4.76 0.88 14.93
CA TRP A 79 3.98 -0.31 14.56
C TRP A 79 4.15 -0.66 13.09
N VAL A 80 4.48 -1.92 12.84
CA VAL A 80 4.72 -2.50 11.53
C VAL A 80 3.93 -3.80 11.41
N ALA A 81 3.35 -4.04 10.24
CA ALA A 81 2.69 -5.29 9.93
C ALA A 81 3.00 -5.74 8.50
N TYR A 82 3.59 -6.91 8.38
CA TYR A 82 3.79 -7.65 7.14
C TYR A 82 2.78 -8.80 7.07
N ARG A 83 2.10 -8.91 5.92
CA ARG A 83 1.21 -10.03 5.63
C ARG A 83 1.44 -10.49 4.20
N SER A 84 1.69 -11.77 4.03
CA SER A 84 1.91 -12.42 2.74
C SER A 84 0.95 -13.59 2.55
N ARG A 85 0.54 -13.81 1.29
CA ARG A 85 -0.24 -14.99 0.91
C ARG A 85 0.60 -16.14 0.36
N SER A 86 1.87 -15.87 0.03
CA SER A 86 2.72 -16.80 -0.74
C SER A 86 4.07 -17.07 -0.08
N SER A 87 4.47 -16.28 0.92
CA SER A 87 5.73 -16.50 1.67
C SER A 87 5.44 -17.09 3.05
N VAL A 88 6.40 -17.87 3.55
CA VAL A 88 6.52 -18.22 4.97
C VAL A 88 7.65 -17.37 5.58
N PRO A 89 7.43 -16.65 6.68
CA PRO A 89 6.16 -16.52 7.41
C PRO A 89 5.10 -15.73 6.62
N ASN A 90 3.83 -16.08 6.87
CA ASN A 90 2.67 -15.44 6.23
C ASN A 90 2.23 -14.16 6.94
N ILE A 91 2.58 -13.98 8.22
CA ILE A 91 2.27 -12.80 9.03
C ILE A 91 3.45 -12.51 9.95
N MET A 92 3.88 -11.25 10.01
CA MET A 92 4.78 -10.72 11.03
C MET A 92 4.28 -9.33 11.42
N LEU A 93 4.09 -9.05 12.69
CA LEU A 93 3.57 -7.75 13.14
C LEU A 93 3.94 -7.50 14.60
N ASN A 94 3.98 -6.23 14.99
CA ASN A 94 4.19 -5.79 16.37
C ASN A 94 3.07 -4.82 16.83
N TYR A 95 1.86 -4.97 16.27
CA TYR A 95 0.69 -4.19 16.69
C TYR A 95 0.28 -4.57 18.12
N PRO A 96 -0.42 -3.69 18.86
CA PRO A 96 -0.92 -4.03 20.21
C PRO A 96 -1.72 -5.33 20.21
N ASP A 97 -1.47 -6.21 21.19
CA ASP A 97 -2.09 -7.53 21.27
C ASP A 97 -3.61 -7.45 21.35
N GLU A 98 -4.13 -6.44 22.06
CA GLU A 98 -5.57 -6.20 22.21
C GLU A 98 -6.22 -5.86 20.86
N TRP A 99 -5.50 -5.11 20.00
CA TRP A 99 -5.96 -4.83 18.64
C TRP A 99 -5.94 -6.09 17.78
N GLN A 100 -4.90 -6.92 17.86
CA GLN A 100 -4.81 -8.16 17.11
C GLN A 100 -5.97 -9.11 17.46
N GLN A 101 -6.26 -9.26 18.75
CA GLN A 101 -7.39 -10.05 19.24
C GLN A 101 -8.71 -9.49 18.73
N ARG A 102 -8.93 -8.18 18.88
CA ARG A 102 -10.14 -7.51 18.39
C ARG A 102 -10.34 -7.69 16.89
N TYR A 103 -9.27 -7.54 16.10
CA TYR A 103 -9.29 -7.71 14.65
C TYR A 103 -9.73 -9.12 14.25
N PHE A 104 -9.22 -10.14 14.97
CA PHE A 104 -9.58 -11.54 14.75
C PHE A 104 -11.05 -11.82 15.13
N GLU A 105 -11.48 -11.43 16.33
CA GLU A 105 -12.85 -11.67 16.83
C GLU A 105 -13.92 -11.04 15.94
N MET A 106 -13.65 -9.85 15.41
CA MET A 106 -14.58 -9.13 14.54
C MET A 106 -14.53 -9.57 13.07
N GLY A 107 -13.61 -10.46 12.69
CA GLY A 107 -13.44 -10.92 11.31
C GLY A 107 -13.06 -9.79 10.35
N TYR A 108 -12.22 -8.85 10.80
CA TYR A 108 -11.87 -7.67 10.02
C TYR A 108 -11.05 -7.98 8.77
N ASP A 109 -10.41 -9.17 8.69
CA ASP A 109 -9.73 -9.65 7.48
C ASP A 109 -10.62 -9.63 6.22
N ARG A 110 -11.95 -9.80 6.40
CA ARG A 110 -12.93 -9.86 5.31
C ARG A 110 -13.33 -8.49 4.78
N ILE A 111 -13.27 -7.48 5.63
CA ILE A 111 -13.75 -6.12 5.34
C ILE A 111 -12.63 -5.09 5.39
N ASP A 112 -11.38 -5.49 5.64
CA ASP A 112 -10.26 -4.55 5.75
C ASP A 112 -10.03 -3.80 4.42
N PRO A 113 -10.27 -2.47 4.40
CA PRO A 113 -10.14 -1.69 3.18
C PRO A 113 -8.68 -1.52 2.75
N ILE A 114 -7.69 -1.71 3.64
CA ILE A 114 -6.27 -1.73 3.28
C ILE A 114 -5.98 -2.97 2.42
N ILE A 115 -6.51 -4.14 2.79
CA ILE A 115 -6.36 -5.37 2.00
C ILE A 115 -7.02 -5.20 0.62
N LYS A 116 -8.26 -4.70 0.60
CA LYS A 116 -9.03 -4.44 -0.63
C LYS A 116 -8.31 -3.46 -1.56
N THR A 117 -7.77 -2.37 -1.02
CA THR A 117 -7.08 -1.33 -1.79
C THR A 117 -5.72 -1.81 -2.29
N SER A 118 -4.97 -2.53 -1.46
CA SER A 118 -3.62 -3.00 -1.82
C SER A 118 -3.63 -3.95 -3.02
N ARG A 119 -4.70 -4.73 -3.22
CA ARG A 119 -4.87 -5.59 -4.40
C ARG A 119 -5.01 -4.83 -5.72
N LYS A 120 -5.31 -3.53 -5.68
CA LYS A 120 -5.58 -2.69 -6.85
C LYS A 120 -4.51 -1.62 -7.08
N ARG A 121 -3.60 -1.41 -6.12
CA ARG A 121 -2.57 -0.36 -6.19
C ARG A 121 -1.19 -0.97 -6.35
N ALA A 122 -0.32 -0.30 -7.09
CA ALA A 122 1.06 -0.72 -7.31
C ALA A 122 2.07 0.01 -6.39
N SER A 123 1.68 1.12 -5.76
CA SER A 123 2.55 1.97 -4.93
C SER A 123 1.99 2.12 -3.52
N ALA A 124 2.85 2.60 -2.61
CA ALA A 124 2.43 2.97 -1.26
C ALA A 124 1.31 4.01 -1.29
N PHE A 125 0.45 3.95 -0.27
CA PHE A 125 -0.66 4.87 -0.09
C PHE A 125 -0.92 5.13 1.39
N ARG A 126 -1.47 6.31 1.70
CA ARG A 126 -1.83 6.67 3.08
C ARG A 126 -3.16 6.03 3.47
N TRP A 127 -3.29 5.69 4.74
CA TRP A 127 -4.57 5.21 5.29
C TRP A 127 -5.68 6.27 5.17
N SER A 128 -5.34 7.56 5.26
CA SER A 128 -6.28 8.67 5.06
C SER A 128 -6.86 8.71 3.65
N GLU A 129 -6.10 8.32 2.62
CA GLU A 129 -6.61 8.23 1.25
C GLU A 129 -7.71 7.17 1.14
N VAL A 130 -7.56 6.05 1.86
CA VAL A 130 -8.54 4.96 1.88
C VAL A 130 -9.74 5.33 2.75
N TYR A 131 -9.52 5.92 3.92
CA TYR A 131 -10.59 6.35 4.81
C TYR A 131 -11.53 7.35 4.14
N ASN A 132 -10.96 8.34 3.45
CA ASN A 132 -11.70 9.43 2.79
C ASN A 132 -12.24 9.06 1.41
N ASP A 133 -11.94 7.87 0.88
CA ASP A 133 -12.49 7.42 -0.40
C ASP A 133 -14.02 7.31 -0.30
N ALA A 134 -14.72 7.81 -1.33
CA ALA A 134 -16.17 7.85 -1.37
C ALA A 134 -16.80 6.44 -1.44
N HIS A 135 -16.04 5.45 -1.89
CA HIS A 135 -16.46 4.05 -1.99
C HIS A 135 -16.11 3.22 -0.75
N THR A 136 -15.42 3.80 0.25
CA THR A 136 -15.18 3.14 1.52
C THR A 136 -16.44 3.17 2.38
N THR A 137 -16.95 1.98 2.72
CA THR A 137 -18.21 1.85 3.45
C THR A 137 -18.07 2.25 4.93
N LYS A 138 -19.19 2.42 5.63
CA LYS A 138 -19.17 2.67 7.08
C LYS A 138 -18.51 1.54 7.87
N ASP A 139 -18.77 0.29 7.48
CA ASP A 139 -18.17 -0.88 8.13
C ASP A 139 -16.66 -0.98 7.85
N GLU A 140 -16.23 -0.62 6.64
CA GLU A 140 -14.80 -0.52 6.29
C GLU A 140 -14.10 0.59 7.10
N ARG A 141 -14.75 1.76 7.28
CA ARG A 141 -14.20 2.86 8.11
C ARG A 141 -14.08 2.49 9.58
N ARG A 142 -15.00 1.68 10.09
CA ARG A 142 -14.97 1.19 11.48
C ARG A 142 -13.67 0.47 11.82
N VAL A 143 -13.05 -0.24 10.86
CA VAL A 143 -11.74 -0.88 11.08
C VAL A 143 -10.69 0.16 11.48
N PHE A 144 -10.64 1.31 10.79
CA PHE A 144 -9.73 2.41 11.14
C PHE A 144 -10.11 3.08 12.46
N ASP A 145 -11.41 3.35 12.65
CA ASP A 145 -11.90 4.04 13.84
C ASP A 145 -11.59 3.23 15.12
N GLU A 146 -11.76 1.90 15.08
CA GLU A 146 -11.40 1.02 16.19
C GLU A 146 -9.88 0.90 16.34
N ALA A 147 -9.11 0.69 15.27
CA ALA A 147 -7.64 0.65 15.31
C ALA A 147 -7.05 1.90 15.98
N ALA A 148 -7.61 3.07 15.68
CA ALA A 148 -7.20 4.35 16.25
C ALA A 148 -7.35 4.41 17.79
N THR A 149 -8.28 3.65 18.39
CA THR A 149 -8.43 3.56 19.84
C THR A 149 -7.29 2.81 20.52
N PHE A 150 -6.57 1.95 19.77
CA PHE A 150 -5.37 1.23 20.21
C PHE A 150 -4.07 1.94 19.79
N GLY A 151 -4.15 3.18 19.32
CA GLY A 151 -2.98 3.96 18.90
C GLY A 151 -2.63 3.85 17.42
N LEU A 152 -3.25 2.95 16.64
CA LEU A 152 -3.00 2.82 15.20
C LEU A 152 -3.79 3.87 14.41
N ARG A 153 -3.50 5.16 14.63
CA ARG A 153 -4.33 6.28 14.14
C ARG A 153 -4.04 6.70 12.70
N SER A 154 -2.78 6.61 12.28
CA SER A 154 -2.37 6.99 10.92
C SER A 154 -1.25 6.07 10.44
N GLY A 155 -1.13 5.93 9.13
CA GLY A 155 -0.13 5.04 8.56
C GLY A 155 -0.10 5.09 7.05
N ILE A 156 0.84 4.31 6.50
CA ILE A 156 0.90 3.98 5.09
C ILE A 156 0.89 2.46 4.92
N SER A 157 0.45 2.01 3.76
CA SER A 157 0.57 0.61 3.35
C SER A 157 1.21 0.52 1.98
N VAL A 158 2.08 -0.46 1.81
CA VAL A 158 2.88 -0.75 0.63
C VAL A 158 2.42 -2.09 0.07
N PRO A 159 1.75 -2.12 -1.09
CA PRO A 159 1.50 -3.35 -1.83
C PRO A 159 2.80 -3.91 -2.39
N LEU A 160 3.03 -5.20 -2.20
CA LEU A 160 4.23 -5.91 -2.62
C LEU A 160 3.80 -7.08 -3.52
N HIS A 161 4.03 -6.95 -4.82
CA HIS A 161 3.68 -7.95 -5.82
C HIS A 161 4.94 -8.65 -6.33
N GLY A 162 4.94 -9.98 -6.38
CA GLY A 162 6.04 -10.76 -6.94
C GLY A 162 5.68 -11.43 -8.28
N SER A 163 6.69 -12.07 -8.89
CA SER A 163 6.66 -12.62 -10.25
C SER A 163 5.75 -13.84 -10.44
N ASP A 164 5.36 -14.52 -9.37
CA ASP A 164 4.53 -15.73 -9.34
C ASP A 164 3.07 -15.43 -8.94
N ALA A 165 2.62 -14.20 -9.13
CA ALA A 165 1.37 -13.67 -8.54
C ALA A 165 1.37 -13.68 -7.00
N SER A 166 2.54 -13.77 -6.35
CA SER A 166 2.65 -13.51 -4.92
C SER A 166 2.24 -12.09 -4.60
N PHE A 167 1.59 -11.97 -3.44
CA PHE A 167 1.05 -10.73 -2.95
C PHE A 167 1.27 -10.65 -1.46
N ALA A 168 1.91 -9.57 -1.05
CA ALA A 168 2.10 -9.17 0.33
C ALA A 168 1.74 -7.69 0.53
N ILE A 169 1.51 -7.34 1.78
CA ILE A 169 1.27 -5.97 2.21
C ILE A 169 2.21 -5.70 3.38
N MET A 170 2.91 -4.58 3.32
CA MET A 170 3.62 -4.00 4.45
C MET A 170 2.89 -2.76 4.90
N SER A 171 2.57 -2.64 6.19
CA SER A 171 1.93 -1.45 6.75
C SER A 171 2.80 -0.87 7.86
N PHE A 172 2.93 0.46 7.86
CA PHE A 172 3.65 1.24 8.87
C PHE A 172 2.66 2.20 9.51
N ALA A 173 2.52 2.14 10.83
CA ALA A 173 1.50 2.85 11.58
C ALA A 173 2.11 3.65 12.74
N ARG A 174 1.44 4.73 13.10
CA ARG A 174 1.89 5.70 14.10
C ARG A 174 0.72 6.38 14.84
N PRO A 175 0.96 6.93 16.05
CA PRO A 175 -0.10 7.40 16.95
C PRO A 175 -0.83 8.64 16.46
N GLY A 176 -0.36 9.25 15.38
CA GLY A 176 -0.89 10.46 14.79
C GLY A 176 0.27 11.32 14.29
N GLY A 177 -0.01 12.61 14.06
CA GLY A 177 0.99 13.58 13.64
C GLY A 177 0.74 14.17 12.26
N SER A 178 1.63 15.09 11.85
CA SER A 178 1.58 15.73 10.54
C SER A 178 1.67 14.71 9.43
N GLU A 179 0.98 14.93 8.31
CA GLU A 179 0.96 14.03 7.16
C GLU A 179 2.36 13.52 6.75
N PHE A 180 2.44 12.25 6.33
CA PHE A 180 3.69 11.68 5.83
C PHE A 180 4.22 12.49 4.65
N GLN A 181 5.47 12.96 4.78
CA GLN A 181 6.19 13.57 3.67
C GLN A 181 6.45 12.52 2.58
N ASN A 182 6.32 12.89 1.31
CA ASN A 182 6.51 11.96 0.19
C ASN A 182 7.87 11.23 0.24
N LYS A 183 8.94 11.91 0.68
CA LYS A 183 10.26 11.30 0.83
C LYS A 183 10.27 10.16 1.87
N ALA A 184 9.58 10.34 3.00
CA ALA A 184 9.46 9.30 4.03
C ALA A 184 8.71 8.08 3.49
N ILE A 185 7.62 8.31 2.74
CA ILE A 185 6.87 7.25 2.07
C ILE A 185 7.77 6.47 1.10
N THR A 186 8.59 7.18 0.31
CA THR A 186 9.54 6.52 -0.61
C THR A 186 10.53 5.63 0.13
N TYR A 187 11.15 6.10 1.23
CA TYR A 187 12.08 5.28 2.00
C TYR A 187 11.42 4.05 2.63
N LEU A 188 10.25 4.21 3.24
CA LEU A 188 9.49 3.10 3.83
C LEU A 188 9.05 2.10 2.75
N GLN A 189 8.65 2.57 1.57
CA GLN A 189 8.32 1.71 0.42
C GLN A 189 9.54 0.90 -0.06
N LEU A 190 10.71 1.54 -0.18
CA LEU A 190 11.94 0.85 -0.57
C LEU A 190 12.38 -0.16 0.48
N ALA A 191 12.30 0.19 1.76
CA ALA A 191 12.61 -0.73 2.86
C ALA A 191 11.67 -1.92 2.90
N ALA A 192 10.36 -1.71 2.68
CA ALA A 192 9.37 -2.77 2.58
C ALA A 192 9.65 -3.73 1.40
N LEU A 193 10.03 -3.19 0.25
CA LEU A 193 10.37 -3.98 -0.94
C LEU A 193 11.63 -4.83 -0.70
N HIS A 194 12.68 -4.21 -0.15
CA HIS A 194 13.91 -4.89 0.22
C HIS A 194 13.67 -6.02 1.21
N PHE A 195 12.91 -5.75 2.27
CA PHE A 195 12.51 -6.75 3.25
C PHE A 195 11.75 -7.91 2.59
N HIS A 196 10.76 -7.63 1.75
CA HIS A 196 9.94 -8.65 1.11
C HIS A 196 10.76 -9.62 0.26
N TRP A 197 11.68 -9.10 -0.56
CA TRP A 197 12.56 -9.92 -1.38
C TRP A 197 13.56 -10.73 -0.55
N LYS A 198 14.01 -10.21 0.61
CA LYS A 198 14.87 -10.96 1.52
C LYS A 198 14.11 -12.08 2.23
N VAL A 199 12.91 -11.80 2.75
CA VAL A 199 12.04 -12.82 3.40
C VAL A 199 11.66 -13.94 2.43
N ALA A 200 11.41 -13.61 1.16
CA ALA A 200 11.15 -14.62 0.13
C ALA A 200 12.31 -15.63 -0.04
N LYS A 201 13.56 -15.27 0.30
CA LYS A 201 14.71 -16.19 0.28
C LYS A 201 14.76 -17.13 1.48
N PHE A 202 14.14 -16.79 2.60
CA PHE A 202 14.07 -17.64 3.80
C PHE A 202 12.91 -18.62 3.76
N GLY A 203 11.82 -18.24 3.07
CA GLY A 203 10.77 -19.19 2.74
C GLY A 203 11.31 -20.22 1.77
N THR A 204 11.18 -21.51 2.09
CA THR A 204 11.15 -22.52 1.03
C THR A 204 10.05 -22.10 0.06
N PRO A 205 10.30 -22.00 -1.26
CA PRO A 205 9.20 -21.99 -2.22
C PRO A 205 8.35 -23.19 -1.84
N ILE A 206 7.06 -23.00 -1.54
CA ILE A 206 6.14 -24.12 -1.49
C ILE A 206 6.34 -24.83 -2.84
N GLY A 207 6.88 -26.05 -2.81
CA GLY A 207 7.77 -26.59 -3.83
C GLY A 207 7.28 -26.45 -5.27
N PHE A 208 7.78 -25.45 -5.99
CA PHE A 208 7.49 -25.24 -7.41
C PHE A 208 8.70 -24.87 -8.28
N GLU A 209 9.88 -24.64 -7.71
CA GLU A 209 11.00 -24.05 -8.47
C GLU A 209 11.95 -25.02 -9.18
N GLU A 210 11.74 -26.34 -9.10
CA GLU A 210 12.59 -27.30 -9.83
C GLU A 210 11.88 -28.21 -10.84
N ALA A 211 10.57 -28.07 -11.08
CA ALA A 211 9.84 -29.14 -11.79
C ALA A 211 9.15 -28.81 -13.12
N LEU A 212 8.90 -27.55 -13.53
CA LEU A 212 7.81 -27.32 -14.50
C LEU A 212 8.09 -26.35 -15.65
N GLU A 213 9.30 -26.38 -16.23
CA GLU A 213 9.48 -25.73 -17.53
C GLU A 213 8.67 -26.47 -18.62
N LEU A 214 7.73 -25.74 -19.22
CA LEU A 214 7.10 -26.16 -20.47
C LEU A 214 8.15 -26.11 -21.59
N SER A 215 8.22 -27.15 -22.41
CA SER A 215 9.00 -27.14 -23.65
C SER A 215 8.50 -26.06 -24.61
N SER A 216 9.31 -25.66 -25.58
CA SER A 216 8.91 -24.65 -26.58
C SER A 216 7.59 -24.99 -27.29
N ARG A 217 7.37 -26.27 -27.62
CA ARG A 217 6.12 -26.74 -28.25
C ARG A 217 4.93 -26.71 -27.30
N GLU A 218 5.14 -27.00 -26.03
CA GLU A 218 4.10 -26.85 -25.01
C GLU A 218 3.75 -25.38 -24.80
N LYS A 219 4.74 -24.48 -24.78
CA LYS A 219 4.51 -23.02 -24.73
C LYS A 219 3.70 -22.51 -25.92
N GLU A 220 4.01 -22.94 -27.14
CA GLU A 220 3.23 -22.59 -28.33
C GLU A 220 1.78 -23.11 -28.24
N CYS A 221 1.58 -24.37 -27.86
CA CYS A 221 0.24 -24.97 -27.73
C CYS A 221 -0.61 -24.26 -26.65
N ILE A 222 -0.02 -23.95 -25.50
CA ILE A 222 -0.74 -23.30 -24.41
C ILE A 222 -1.00 -21.82 -24.70
N LEU A 223 -0.11 -21.14 -25.43
CA LEU A 223 -0.31 -19.77 -25.89
C LEU A 223 -1.53 -19.66 -26.80
N TRP A 224 -1.63 -20.51 -27.82
CA TRP A 224 -2.80 -20.50 -28.70
C TRP A 224 -4.08 -20.93 -27.97
N THR A 225 -3.97 -21.82 -26.98
CA THR A 225 -5.09 -22.13 -26.09
C THR A 225 -5.52 -20.91 -25.29
N ALA A 226 -4.58 -20.12 -24.76
CA ALA A 226 -4.88 -18.88 -24.04
C ALA A 226 -5.53 -17.82 -24.93
N ARG A 227 -5.23 -17.82 -26.23
CA ARG A 227 -5.90 -17.02 -27.28
C ARG A 227 -7.24 -17.61 -27.77
N GLY A 228 -7.75 -18.65 -27.10
CA GLY A 228 -9.06 -19.23 -27.38
C GLY A 228 -9.13 -20.21 -28.55
N LYS A 229 -7.98 -20.71 -29.05
CA LYS A 229 -7.95 -21.64 -30.18
C LYS A 229 -8.27 -23.08 -29.77
N SER A 230 -9.08 -23.74 -30.61
CA SER A 230 -9.35 -25.18 -30.51
C SER A 230 -8.13 -26.02 -30.90
N SER A 231 -8.07 -27.28 -30.47
CA SER A 231 -6.95 -28.16 -30.83
C SER A 231 -6.79 -28.35 -32.35
N TRP A 232 -7.88 -28.23 -33.11
CA TRP A 232 -7.85 -28.27 -34.58
C TRP A 232 -7.22 -27.01 -35.17
N GLU A 233 -7.65 -25.82 -34.74
CA GLU A 233 -7.03 -24.56 -35.17
C GLU A 233 -5.55 -24.48 -34.78
N ILE A 234 -5.19 -24.94 -33.59
CA ILE A 234 -3.79 -24.98 -33.14
C ILE A 234 -2.97 -25.90 -34.06
N GLY A 235 -3.52 -27.05 -34.45
CA GLY A 235 -2.87 -27.96 -35.38
C GLY A 235 -2.61 -27.30 -36.74
N LEU A 236 -3.58 -26.55 -37.26
CA LEU A 236 -3.41 -25.77 -38.49
C LEU A 236 -2.34 -24.68 -38.35
N ILE A 237 -2.35 -23.94 -37.24
CA ILE A 237 -1.41 -22.83 -37.01
C ILE A 237 0.03 -23.33 -36.86
N LEU A 238 0.23 -24.44 -36.13
CA LEU A 238 1.55 -24.97 -35.81
C LEU A 238 2.05 -26.03 -36.82
N GLY A 239 1.24 -26.40 -37.80
CA GLY A 239 1.57 -27.43 -38.79
C GLY A 239 1.70 -28.83 -38.20
N ILE A 240 0.91 -29.17 -37.18
CA ILE A 240 0.92 -30.47 -36.49
C ILE A 240 -0.48 -31.09 -36.40
N THR A 241 -0.56 -32.40 -36.16
CA THR A 241 -1.86 -33.08 -36.06
C THR A 241 -2.58 -32.72 -34.75
N VAL A 242 -3.92 -32.79 -34.76
CA VAL A 242 -4.75 -32.59 -33.56
C VAL A 242 -4.34 -33.51 -32.41
N ASN A 243 -3.94 -34.75 -32.72
CA ASN A 243 -3.45 -35.71 -31.73
C ASN A 243 -2.14 -35.23 -31.07
N THR A 244 -1.25 -34.62 -31.84
CA THR A 244 0.01 -34.04 -31.34
C THR A 244 -0.26 -32.84 -30.43
N VAL A 245 -1.21 -31.97 -30.81
CA VAL A 245 -1.66 -30.87 -29.94
C VAL A 245 -2.21 -31.42 -28.62
N ASN A 246 -3.10 -32.40 -28.67
CA ASN A 246 -3.70 -32.99 -27.48
C ASN A 246 -2.65 -33.68 -26.59
N PHE A 247 -1.62 -34.28 -27.17
CA PHE A 247 -0.47 -34.83 -26.44
C PHE A 247 0.27 -33.73 -25.66
N HIS A 248 0.62 -32.61 -26.30
CA HIS A 248 1.26 -31.49 -25.62
C HIS A 248 0.37 -30.91 -24.52
N ILE A 249 -0.93 -30.70 -24.79
CA ILE A 249 -1.89 -30.22 -23.78
C ILE A 249 -1.93 -31.17 -22.58
N LYS A 250 -1.96 -32.49 -22.78
CA LYS A 250 -1.93 -33.46 -21.67
C LYS A 250 -0.67 -33.35 -20.81
N ASN A 251 0.48 -33.13 -21.42
CA ASN A 251 1.73 -32.92 -20.69
C ASN A 251 1.71 -31.59 -19.91
N ILE A 252 1.19 -30.51 -20.53
CA ILE A 252 0.99 -29.22 -19.86
C ILE A 252 0.08 -29.37 -18.64
N LEU A 253 -1.04 -30.10 -18.77
CA LEU A 253 -1.97 -30.34 -17.66
C LEU A 253 -1.30 -31.08 -16.49
N LYS A 254 -0.52 -32.12 -16.79
CA LYS A 254 0.26 -32.85 -15.79
C LYS A 254 1.32 -31.96 -15.14
N LYS A 255 2.01 -31.15 -15.95
CA LYS A 255 3.02 -30.22 -15.49
C LYS A 255 2.40 -29.16 -14.57
N LEU A 256 1.38 -28.43 -15.02
CA LEU A 256 0.77 -27.35 -14.26
C LEU A 256 -0.21 -27.80 -13.16
N ASP A 257 -0.19 -29.09 -12.82
CA ASP A 257 -1.08 -29.74 -11.83
C ASP A 257 -2.54 -29.25 -11.96
N THR A 258 -3.14 -29.53 -13.11
CA THR A 258 -4.53 -29.15 -13.39
C THR A 258 -5.16 -30.07 -14.42
N SER A 259 -6.47 -30.28 -14.32
CA SER A 259 -7.26 -31.08 -15.27
C SER A 259 -7.94 -30.24 -16.37
N SER A 260 -7.89 -28.91 -16.27
CA SER A 260 -8.58 -28.00 -17.21
C SER A 260 -7.59 -27.23 -18.06
N ARG A 261 -7.73 -27.33 -19.39
CA ARG A 261 -6.90 -26.58 -20.34
C ARG A 261 -7.03 -25.06 -20.18
N THR A 262 -8.21 -24.59 -19.79
CA THR A 262 -8.47 -23.17 -19.53
C THR A 262 -7.75 -22.72 -18.26
N VAL A 263 -7.80 -23.53 -17.19
CA VAL A 263 -7.05 -23.25 -15.95
C VAL A 263 -5.54 -23.29 -16.23
N ALA A 264 -5.06 -24.25 -17.03
CA ALA A 264 -3.67 -24.31 -17.46
C ALA A 264 -3.23 -23.07 -18.24
N ALA A 265 -4.05 -22.60 -19.18
CA ALA A 265 -3.77 -21.38 -19.93
C ALA A 265 -3.69 -20.15 -18.99
N ILE A 266 -4.61 -20.03 -18.03
CA ILE A 266 -4.59 -18.94 -17.04
C ILE A 266 -3.34 -19.03 -16.16
N LYS A 267 -2.97 -20.22 -15.67
CA LYS A 267 -1.74 -20.44 -14.88
C LYS A 267 -0.49 -20.08 -15.69
N ALA A 268 -0.42 -20.49 -16.95
CA ALA A 268 0.72 -20.23 -17.83
C ALA A 268 0.91 -18.72 -18.10
N VAL A 269 -0.18 -17.98 -18.32
CA VAL A 269 -0.14 -16.51 -18.48
C VAL A 269 0.23 -15.82 -17.16
N LYS A 270 -0.39 -16.21 -16.04
CA LYS A 270 -0.15 -15.57 -14.73
C LYS A 270 1.28 -15.75 -14.20
N SER A 271 1.93 -16.84 -14.58
CA SER A 271 3.32 -17.14 -14.19
C SER A 271 4.36 -16.57 -15.16
N GLY A 272 3.94 -15.89 -16.24
CA GLY A 272 4.86 -15.41 -17.27
C GLY A 272 5.46 -16.52 -18.14
N THR A 273 4.95 -17.76 -18.08
CA THR A 273 5.42 -18.86 -18.92
C THR A 273 5.12 -18.59 -20.41
N VAL A 274 4.03 -17.88 -20.69
CA VAL A 274 3.64 -17.38 -22.02
C VAL A 274 3.02 -15.98 -21.91
N GLU A 275 3.20 -15.16 -22.95
CA GLU A 275 2.65 -13.79 -23.05
C GLU A 275 1.56 -13.72 -24.13
N LEU A 276 0.43 -13.06 -23.82
CA LEU A 276 -0.75 -12.99 -24.71
C LEU A 276 -0.59 -12.00 -25.86
#